data_AF-A0A5D2GMT5-F1
#
_entry.id   AF-A0A5D2GMT5-F1
#
_cell.length_a   1.000
_cell.length_b   1.000
_cell.length_c   1.000
_cell.angle_alpha   90.00
_cell.angle_beta   90.00
_cell.angle_gamma   90.00
#
_symmetry.space_group_name_H-M   'P 1'
#
loop_
_entity.id
_entity.type
_entity.pdbx_description
1 polymer ?
#
loop_
_entity_poly.entity_id
_entity_poly.type
_entity_poly.pdbx_seq_one_letter_code
_entity_poly.pdbx_strand_id
1 'polypeptide(L)'
;MASINVYSVNDQIIKEKNCVTKMGLSCVLEAFTSIFKTWNISNKYCSELVVLGKVCHSALVKRTLENPLLKGLNLVTLIVKSIQTWNNCLALIDSPSPSA
;
A
#
# COMPACT_ATOMS: atom_id res chain seq x y z
N MET A 1 9.74 -6.65 -20.04
CA MET A 1 9.12 -6.38 -18.73
C MET A 1 8.13 -5.26 -18.92
N ALA A 2 6.84 -5.56 -19.03
CA ALA A 2 5.82 -4.53 -19.21
C ALA A 2 5.65 -3.78 -17.88
N SER A 3 6.12 -2.55 -17.84
CA SER A 3 5.85 -1.59 -16.78
C SER A 3 4.34 -1.52 -16.59
N ILE A 4 3.86 -2.05 -15.46
CA ILE A 4 2.47 -1.95 -15.04
C ILE A 4 2.17 -0.44 -14.98
N ASN A 5 1.41 0.06 -15.95
CA ASN A 5 0.92 1.43 -15.88
C ASN A 5 -0.18 1.44 -14.82
N VAL A 6 0.21 1.53 -13.54
CA VAL A 6 -0.66 1.58 -12.34
C VAL A 6 -1.66 2.76 -12.42
N TYR A 7 -1.48 3.66 -13.39
CA TYR A 7 -2.14 4.95 -13.51
C TYR A 7 -3.46 5.00 -14.28
N SER A 8 -4.00 3.90 -14.81
CA SER A 8 -5.31 3.94 -15.49
C SER A 8 -5.97 2.57 -15.31
N VAL A 9 -7.09 2.40 -14.62
CA VAL A 9 -8.45 2.92 -14.89
C VAL A 9 -9.25 2.95 -13.57
N ASN A 10 -9.99 4.04 -13.26
CA ASN A 10 -10.79 4.39 -12.05
C ASN A 10 -10.19 5.37 -11.01
N ASP A 11 -9.95 6.57 -11.50
CA ASP A 11 -9.45 7.77 -10.81
C ASP A 11 -10.36 8.31 -9.68
N GLN A 12 -11.68 8.05 -9.72
CA GLN A 12 -12.66 8.78 -8.88
C GLN A 12 -12.48 8.59 -7.36
N ILE A 13 -12.48 7.37 -6.81
CA ILE A 13 -12.37 7.19 -5.34
C ILE A 13 -11.01 7.68 -4.81
N ILE A 14 -9.94 7.48 -5.58
CA ILE A 14 -8.58 7.91 -5.22
C ILE A 14 -8.44 9.44 -5.27
N LYS A 15 -9.07 10.08 -6.25
CA LYS A 15 -9.11 11.54 -6.42
C LYS A 15 -10.06 12.22 -5.43
N GLU A 16 -11.23 11.64 -5.21
CA GLU A 16 -12.28 12.13 -4.29
C GLU A 16 -11.87 12.03 -2.82
N LYS A 17 -11.02 11.04 -2.48
CA LYS A 17 -10.42 10.90 -1.15
C LYS A 17 -9.05 11.58 -1.01
N ASN A 18 -8.58 12.32 -2.03
CA ASN A 18 -7.26 12.95 -2.08
C ASN A 18 -6.08 12.01 -1.76
N CYS A 19 -6.23 10.72 -2.04
CA CYS A 19 -5.20 9.71 -1.79
C CYS A 19 -3.96 9.88 -2.68
N VAL A 20 -4.02 10.76 -3.69
CA VAL A 20 -2.94 11.09 -4.63
C VAL A 20 -1.92 12.06 -4.04
N THR A 21 -2.09 12.55 -2.82
CA THR A 21 -1.21 13.58 -2.28
C THR A 21 -0.33 13.09 -1.14
N LYS A 22 0.99 13.11 -1.39
CA LYS A 22 2.17 13.05 -0.48
C LYS A 22 3.05 11.78 -0.48
N MET A 23 2.63 10.65 -1.04
CA MET A 23 3.50 9.48 -1.07
C MET A 23 4.55 9.58 -2.20
N GLY A 24 5.83 9.38 -1.89
CA GLY A 24 6.87 9.35 -2.90
C GLY A 24 6.70 8.17 -3.86
N LEU A 25 7.05 8.34 -5.14
CA LEU A 25 6.99 7.24 -6.13
C LEU A 25 7.77 5.99 -5.65
N SER A 26 8.89 6.21 -4.97
CA SER A 26 9.70 5.15 -4.34
C SER A 26 8.93 4.38 -3.27
N CYS A 27 8.15 5.07 -2.43
CA CYS A 27 7.31 4.45 -1.41
C CYS A 27 6.16 3.65 -2.02
N VAL A 28 5.55 4.16 -3.09
CA VAL A 28 4.49 3.45 -3.82
C VAL A 28 5.04 2.16 -4.43
N LEU A 29 6.21 2.22 -5.07
CA LEU A 29 6.87 1.05 -5.68
C LEU A 29 7.29 0.02 -4.64
N GLU A 30 7.83 0.47 -3.50
CA GLU A 30 8.17 -0.43 -2.39
C GLU A 30 6.91 -1.07 -1.83
N ALA A 31 5.88 -0.31 -1.48
CA ALA A 31 4.64 -0.87 -0.91
C ALA A 31 4.00 -1.90 -1.86
N PHE A 32 3.98 -1.63 -3.17
CA PHE A 32 3.55 -2.58 -4.18
C PHE A 32 4.45 -3.83 -4.18
N THR A 33 5.77 -3.66 -4.23
CA THR A 33 6.72 -4.78 -4.17
C THR A 33 6.58 -5.59 -2.89
N SER A 34 6.34 -4.96 -1.75
CA SER A 34 6.10 -5.60 -0.47
C SER A 34 4.81 -6.40 -0.46
N ILE A 35 3.72 -5.88 -0.98
CA ILE A 35 2.45 -6.61 -0.98
C ILE A 35 2.48 -7.78 -1.98
N PHE A 36 3.17 -7.62 -3.10
CA PHE A 36 3.13 -8.57 -4.24
C PHE A 36 4.37 -9.46 -4.41
N LYS A 37 5.51 -9.15 -3.80
CA LYS A 37 6.80 -9.80 -4.06
C LYS A 37 7.67 -10.11 -2.84
N THR A 38 7.69 -9.27 -1.82
CA THR A 38 8.60 -9.50 -0.67
C THR A 38 7.87 -9.74 0.65
N TRP A 39 6.56 -9.51 0.70
CA TRP A 39 5.70 -9.69 1.87
C TRP A 39 6.17 -8.88 3.10
N ASN A 40 7.05 -7.90 2.90
CA ASN A 40 7.67 -7.10 3.93
C ASN A 40 7.97 -5.69 3.40
N ILE A 41 7.46 -4.67 4.07
CA ILE A 41 7.74 -3.26 3.77
C ILE A 41 8.88 -2.76 4.67
N SER A 42 9.81 -1.99 4.11
CA SER A 42 10.85 -1.38 4.92
C SER A 42 10.25 -0.38 5.91
N ASN A 43 10.77 -0.35 7.15
CA ASN A 43 10.37 0.60 8.19
C ASN A 43 10.41 2.06 7.69
N LYS A 44 11.33 2.38 6.77
CA LYS A 44 11.45 3.69 6.13
C LYS A 44 10.13 4.15 5.48
N TYR A 45 9.40 3.24 4.87
CA TYR A 45 8.19 3.54 4.10
C TYR A 45 6.90 3.35 4.92
N CYS A 46 7.00 2.86 6.16
CA CYS A 46 5.87 2.76 7.06
C CYS A 46 5.32 4.14 7.48
N SER A 47 6.20 5.13 7.67
CA SER A 47 5.78 6.51 8.00
C SER A 47 4.95 7.12 6.88
N GLU A 48 5.40 7.00 5.64
CA GLU A 48 4.65 7.46 4.46
C GLU A 48 3.33 6.70 4.28
N LEU A 49 3.29 5.39 4.56
CA LEU A 49 2.06 4.58 4.53
C LEU A 49 1.04 5.01 5.59
N VAL A 50 1.49 5.30 6.81
CA VAL A 50 0.59 5.77 7.88
C VAL A 50 0.09 7.19 7.59
N VAL A 51 0.95 8.08 7.06
CA VAL A 51 0.57 9.45 6.63
C VAL A 51 -0.48 9.44 5.51
N LEU A 52 -0.37 8.49 4.57
CA LEU A 52 -1.39 8.28 3.53
C LEU A 52 -2.77 7.96 4.14
N GLY A 53 -2.78 7.28 5.28
CA GLY A 53 -4.00 6.98 6.04
C GLY A 53 -4.70 5.70 5.59
N LYS A 54 -5.43 5.10 6.55
CA LYS A 54 -6.06 3.78 6.39
C LYS A 54 -7.04 3.73 5.22
N VAL A 55 -7.83 4.80 5.06
CA VAL A 55 -8.83 4.93 3.98
C VAL A 55 -8.17 4.81 2.61
N CYS A 56 -7.04 5.50 2.42
CA CYS A 56 -6.33 5.51 1.16
C CYS A 56 -5.57 4.21 0.89
N HIS A 57 -4.96 3.62 1.92
CA HIS A 57 -4.39 2.28 1.83
C HIS A 57 -5.45 1.25 1.39
N SER A 58 -6.62 1.22 2.02
CA SER A 58 -7.71 0.31 1.64
C SER A 58 -8.23 0.55 0.21
N ALA A 59 -8.35 1.82 -0.22
CA ALA A 59 -8.75 2.14 -1.58
C ALA A 59 -7.74 1.65 -2.64
N LEU A 60 -6.44 1.81 -2.37
CA LEU A 60 -5.37 1.33 -3.25
C LEU A 60 -5.35 -0.21 -3.36
N VAL A 61 -5.53 -0.91 -2.23
CA VAL A 61 -5.58 -2.37 -2.19
C VAL A 61 -6.78 -2.88 -2.98
N LYS A 62 -7.96 -2.30 -2.76
CA LYS A 62 -9.18 -2.64 -3.53
C LYS A 62 -8.98 -2.44 -5.03
N ARG A 63 -8.48 -1.28 -5.45
CA ARG A 63 -8.18 -0.99 -6.87
C ARG A 63 -7.21 -2.00 -7.46
N THR A 64 -6.21 -2.38 -6.69
CA THR A 64 -5.21 -3.32 -7.16
C THR A 64 -5.85 -4.69 -7.36
N LEU A 65 -6.64 -5.18 -6.40
CA LEU A 65 -7.40 -6.44 -6.51
C LEU A 65 -8.39 -6.46 -7.69
N GLU A 66 -8.96 -5.32 -8.07
CA GLU A 66 -9.85 -5.18 -9.24
C GLU A 66 -9.09 -5.27 -10.58
N ASN A 67 -7.74 -5.19 -10.57
CA ASN A 67 -6.94 -5.28 -11.78
C ASN A 67 -7.07 -6.68 -12.41
N PRO A 68 -7.55 -6.79 -13.68
CA PRO A 68 -7.70 -8.07 -14.37
C PRO A 68 -6.41 -8.88 -14.47
N LEU A 69 -5.24 -8.23 -14.41
CA LEU A 69 -3.92 -8.88 -14.44
C LEU A 69 -3.60 -9.68 -13.18
N LEU A 70 -4.35 -9.49 -12.09
CA LEU A 70 -4.20 -10.27 -10.85
C LEU A 70 -5.17 -11.45 -10.76
N LYS A 71 -5.95 -11.69 -11.82
CA LYS A 71 -6.80 -12.89 -11.93
C LYS A 71 -5.90 -14.13 -11.81
N GLY A 72 -6.14 -14.93 -10.77
CA GLY A 72 -5.38 -16.15 -10.48
C GLY A 72 -4.46 -16.05 -9.25
N LEU A 73 -4.23 -14.85 -8.71
CA LEU A 73 -3.57 -14.72 -7.41
C LEU A 73 -4.55 -15.05 -6.26
N ASN A 74 -4.00 -15.55 -5.15
CA ASN A 74 -4.79 -15.79 -3.95
C ASN A 74 -5.19 -14.45 -3.29
N LEU A 75 -6.35 -13.94 -3.67
CA LEU A 75 -6.89 -12.65 -3.21
C LEU A 75 -7.05 -12.61 -1.69
N VAL A 76 -7.41 -13.74 -1.06
CA VAL A 76 -7.54 -13.85 0.39
C VAL A 76 -6.20 -13.60 1.07
N THR A 77 -5.13 -14.26 0.59
CA THR A 77 -3.77 -14.04 1.08
C THR A 77 -3.35 -12.58 0.91
N LEU A 78 -3.68 -11.95 -0.22
CA LEU A 78 -3.29 -10.57 -0.47
C LEU A 78 -3.96 -9.58 0.48
N ILE A 79 -5.26 -9.78 0.77
CA ILE A 79 -6.01 -8.98 1.73
C ILE A 79 -5.43 -9.14 3.13
N VAL A 80 -5.18 -10.38 3.58
CA VAL A 80 -4.56 -10.64 4.89
C VAL A 80 -3.20 -9.94 4.99
N LYS A 81 -2.38 -10.02 3.93
CA LYS A 81 -1.06 -9.40 3.92
C LYS A 81 -1.10 -7.88 3.92
N SER A 82 -2.02 -7.28 3.18
CA SER A 82 -2.27 -5.84 3.24
C SER A 82 -2.65 -5.38 4.65
N ILE A 83 -3.52 -6.11 5.35
CA ILE A 83 -3.89 -5.80 6.75
C ILE A 83 -2.69 -5.93 7.68
N GLN A 84 -1.89 -6.99 7.54
CA GLN A 84 -0.67 -7.19 8.33
C GLN A 84 0.33 -6.06 8.13
N THR A 85 0.58 -5.65 6.88
CA THR A 85 1.48 -4.53 6.56
C THR A 85 1.02 -3.24 7.22
N TRP A 86 -0.28 -2.93 7.14
CA TRP A 86 -0.82 -1.74 7.81
C TRP A 86 -0.59 -1.77 9.32
N ASN A 87 -0.94 -2.88 9.98
CA ASN A 87 -0.81 -3.01 11.44
C ASN A 87 0.65 -2.95 11.89
N ASN A 88 1.57 -3.58 11.16
CA ASN A 88 3.00 -3.53 11.46
C ASN A 88 3.53 -2.10 11.36
N CYS A 89 3.17 -1.36 10.31
CA CYS A 89 3.57 0.02 10.16
C CYS A 89 2.98 0.94 11.24
N LEU A 90 1.71 0.72 11.62
CA LEU A 90 1.09 1.48 12.70
C LEU A 90 1.79 1.25 14.04
N ALA A 91 2.09 -0.01 14.38
CA ALA A 91 2.79 -0.37 15.61
C ALA A 91 4.21 0.23 15.71
N LEU A 92 4.90 0.40 14.57
CA LEU A 92 6.22 1.04 14.53
C LEU A 92 6.16 2.54 14.85
N ILE A 93 5.08 3.22 14.47
CA ILE A 93 4.90 4.66 14.75
C ILE A 93 4.40 4.87 16.19
N ASP A 94 3.54 3.98 16.69
CA ASP A 94 3.02 4.02 18.06
C ASP A 94 4.04 3.53 19.10
N SER A 95 5.12 2.88 18.67
CA SER A 95 6.21 2.49 19.56
C SER A 95 6.91 3.75 20.07
N PRO A 96 6.96 3.99 21.40
CA PRO A 96 7.77 5.07 21.93
C PRO A 96 9.21 4.86 21.45
N SER A 97 9.83 5.92 20.93
CA SER A 97 11.27 5.89 20.64
C SER A 97 11.97 5.39 21.89
N PRO A 98 12.92 4.44 21.81
CA PRO A 98 13.81 4.18 22.92
C PRO A 98 14.40 5.54 23.28
N SER A 99 14.08 6.02 24.48
CA SER A 99 14.64 7.26 24.99
C SER A 99 16.15 7.02 25.08
N ALA A 100 16.93 7.77 24.30
CA ALA A 100 18.39 7.76 24.39
C ALA A 100 18.84 8.49 25.66
#